data_AF-X1LP09-F1
#
_entry.id   AF-X1LP09-F1
#
_cell.length_a   1.000
_cell.length_b   1.000
_cell.length_c   1.000
_cell.angle_alpha   90.00
_cell.angle_beta   90.00
_cell.angle_gamma   90.00
#
_symmetry.space_group_name_H-M   'P 1'
#
loop_
_entity.id
_entity.type
_entity.pdbx_description
1 polymer ?
#
loop_
_entity_poly.entity_id
_entity_poly.type
_entity_poly.pdbx_seq_one_letter_code
_entity_poly.pdbx_strand_id
1 'polypeptide(L)'
;MPWYESIYRKQGKKWLLIFIIAFVSLFIFEMILIAIEPLWAEFNEYLGDFIGFKANYILIFLIIIGIPLTYSVVLLTINLKKIFTINRIDPHIVHKILAIILIVVINALLFIMLDLFGEEAAIVSHLFENISILIFIGGAISIAIIADPILAIIKTSIRQPKSILILSCYIISYGFIFSLPFLYVPANVIKGPLPPKPGIVAHRGESHLAPENTIEAVEVAVDYGCVGWESDVRISFDGVPFLMHDSTLKRTTNVE
;
A
#
# COMPACT_ATOMS: atom_id res chain seq x y z
N MET A 1 12.28 8.27 -47.37
CA MET A 1 12.81 9.56 -46.87
C MET A 1 13.36 9.39 -45.45
N PRO A 2 14.69 9.42 -45.25
CA PRO A 2 15.33 9.18 -43.95
C PRO A 2 14.96 10.19 -42.85
N TRP A 3 14.61 11.43 -43.24
CA TRP A 3 14.23 12.49 -42.31
C TRP A 3 12.86 12.27 -41.66
N TYR A 4 11.91 11.69 -42.39
CA TYR A 4 10.55 11.39 -41.89
C TYR A 4 10.58 10.32 -40.79
N GLU A 5 11.37 9.25 -40.99
CA GLU A 5 11.55 8.22 -39.98
C GLU A 5 12.24 8.73 -38.71
N SER A 6 13.19 9.67 -38.83
CA SER A 6 13.89 10.28 -37.70
C SER A 6 12.94 11.09 -36.80
N ILE A 7 12.03 11.86 -37.40
CA ILE A 7 11.03 12.67 -36.68
C ILE A 7 10.04 11.78 -35.93
N TYR A 8 9.48 10.78 -36.60
CA TYR A 8 8.55 9.81 -35.97
C TYR A 8 9.23 9.03 -34.85
N ARG A 9 10.49 8.65 -35.02
CA ARG A 9 11.26 7.94 -34.00
C ARG A 9 11.52 8.80 -32.75
N LYS A 10 11.83 10.09 -32.93
CA LYS A 10 11.99 11.04 -31.80
C LYS A 10 10.66 11.36 -31.11
N GLN A 11 9.59 11.58 -31.86
CA GLN A 11 8.26 11.85 -31.30
C GLN A 11 7.67 10.61 -30.61
N GLY A 12 7.87 9.41 -31.17
CA GLY A 12 7.42 8.15 -30.59
C GLY A 12 8.02 7.87 -29.21
N LYS A 13 9.29 8.20 -29.00
CA LYS A 13 9.94 8.07 -27.67
C LYS A 13 9.35 9.01 -26.62
N LYS A 14 8.81 10.17 -27.00
CA LYS A 14 8.11 11.07 -26.06
C LYS A 14 6.82 10.44 -25.52
N TRP A 15 6.12 9.65 -26.34
CA TRP A 15 4.92 8.94 -25.89
C TRP A 15 5.19 7.87 -24.84
N LEU A 16 6.38 7.28 -24.83
CA LEU A 16 6.77 6.36 -23.75
C LEU A 16 6.77 7.08 -22.40
N LEU A 17 7.29 8.31 -22.35
CA LEU A 17 7.26 9.10 -21.12
C LEU A 17 5.83 9.39 -20.67
N ILE A 18 4.94 9.73 -21.62
CA ILE A 18 3.51 9.95 -21.31
C ILE A 18 2.86 8.67 -20.77
N PHE A 19 3.14 7.50 -21.34
CA PHE A 19 2.62 6.24 -20.84
C PHE A 19 3.17 5.89 -19.45
N ILE A 20 4.43 6.21 -19.17
CA ILE A 20 5.01 6.07 -17.82
C ILE A 20 4.30 6.98 -16.83
N ILE A 21 4.08 8.25 -17.19
CA ILE A 21 3.34 9.21 -16.34
C ILE A 21 1.91 8.72 -16.07
N ALA A 22 1.23 8.19 -17.09
CA ALA A 22 -0.11 7.61 -16.92
C ALA A 22 -0.11 6.41 -15.97
N PHE A 23 0.83 5.47 -16.14
CA PHE A 23 1.00 4.32 -15.24
C PHE A 23 1.27 4.77 -13.81
N VAL A 24 2.22 5.69 -13.61
CA VAL A 24 2.58 6.18 -12.27
C VAL A 24 1.40 6.90 -11.61
N SER A 25 0.64 7.71 -12.37
CA SER A 25 -0.55 8.40 -11.84
C SER A 25 -1.62 7.40 -11.38
N LEU A 26 -1.91 6.38 -12.20
CA LEU A 26 -2.86 5.32 -11.86
C LEU A 26 -2.40 4.53 -10.64
N PHE A 27 -1.13 4.14 -10.61
CA PHE A 27 -0.54 3.38 -9.51
C PHE A 27 -0.61 4.15 -8.19
N ILE A 28 -0.20 5.43 -8.19
CA ILE A 28 -0.28 6.27 -6.98
C ILE A 28 -1.71 6.37 -6.48
N PHE A 29 -2.67 6.62 -7.38
CA PHE A 29 -4.07 6.75 -6.97
C PHE A 29 -4.63 5.45 -6.40
N GLU A 30 -4.35 4.30 -7.02
CA GLU A 30 -4.77 3.00 -6.49
C GLU A 30 -4.14 2.69 -5.13
N MET A 31 -2.85 3.01 -4.96
CA MET A 31 -2.16 2.87 -3.67
C MET A 31 -2.80 3.74 -2.58
N ILE A 32 -3.21 4.97 -2.91
CA ILE A 32 -3.92 5.85 -1.97
C ILE A 32 -5.28 5.24 -1.59
N LEU A 33 -6.06 4.74 -2.57
CA LEU A 33 -7.34 4.08 -2.29
C LEU A 33 -7.17 2.89 -1.35
N ILE A 34 -6.10 2.10 -1.50
CA ILE A 34 -5.81 0.98 -0.59
C ILE A 34 -5.36 1.48 0.78
N ALA A 35 -4.56 2.54 0.85
CA ALA A 35 -4.05 3.07 2.11
C ALA A 35 -5.14 3.65 3.02
N ILE A 36 -6.22 4.17 2.44
CA ILE A 36 -7.37 4.70 3.18
C ILE A 36 -8.32 3.60 3.67
N GLU A 37 -7.91 2.32 3.73
CA GLU A 37 -8.74 1.20 4.21
C GLU A 37 -9.53 1.52 5.49
N PRO A 38 -8.94 2.15 6.54
CA PRO A 38 -9.68 2.47 7.76
C PRO A 38 -10.87 3.42 7.52
N LEU A 39 -10.84 4.23 6.45
CA LEU A 39 -11.84 5.23 6.09
C LEU A 39 -12.81 4.75 5.01
N TRP A 40 -12.69 3.51 4.53
CA TRP A 40 -13.54 2.99 3.44
C TRP A 40 -15.03 3.06 3.78
N ALA A 41 -15.42 2.82 5.04
CA ALA A 41 -16.80 2.88 5.47
C ALA A 41 -17.39 4.29 5.32
N GLU A 42 -16.68 5.30 5.86
CA GLU A 42 -17.08 6.70 5.81
C GLU A 42 -17.12 7.21 4.36
N PHE A 43 -16.13 6.84 3.55
CA PHE A 43 -16.09 7.22 2.14
C PHE A 43 -17.27 6.63 1.34
N ASN A 44 -17.60 5.36 1.57
CA ASN A 44 -18.74 4.71 0.93
C ASN A 44 -20.08 5.33 1.37
N GLU A 45 -20.20 5.71 2.64
CA GLU A 45 -21.39 6.39 3.18
C GLU A 45 -21.55 7.78 2.56
N TYR A 46 -20.49 8.59 2.55
CA TYR A 46 -20.48 9.93 1.94
C TYR A 46 -20.91 9.90 0.47
N LEU A 47 -20.31 9.02 -0.34
CA LEU A 47 -20.71 8.88 -1.75
C LEU A 47 -22.11 8.31 -1.89
N GLY A 48 -22.52 7.41 -0.99
CA GLY A 48 -23.86 6.85 -0.98
C GLY A 48 -24.92 7.92 -0.79
N ASP A 49 -24.69 8.85 0.13
CA ASP A 49 -25.59 9.96 0.41
C ASP A 49 -25.56 11.01 -0.71
N PHE A 50 -24.38 11.30 -1.28
CA PHE A 50 -24.23 12.23 -2.40
C PHE A 50 -24.91 11.73 -3.70
N ILE A 51 -24.74 10.45 -4.03
CA ILE A 51 -25.30 9.83 -5.24
C ILE A 51 -26.76 9.40 -5.04
N GLY A 52 -27.18 9.19 -3.79
CA GLY A 52 -28.50 8.66 -3.44
C GLY A 52 -28.63 7.14 -3.61
N PHE A 53 -27.51 6.42 -3.65
CA PHE A 53 -27.47 4.96 -3.78
C PHE A 53 -26.37 4.39 -2.90
N LYS A 54 -26.68 3.43 -2.01
CA LYS A 54 -25.65 2.82 -1.15
C LYS A 54 -24.94 1.68 -1.89
N ALA A 55 -23.62 1.79 -2.03
CA ALA A 55 -22.77 0.77 -2.67
C ALA A 55 -21.36 0.76 -2.07
N ASN A 56 -20.57 -0.26 -2.39
CA ASN A 56 -19.14 -0.27 -2.11
C ASN A 56 -18.37 0.44 -3.23
N TYR A 57 -18.37 1.77 -3.18
CA TYR A 57 -17.74 2.65 -4.15
C TYR A 57 -16.23 2.47 -4.24
N ILE A 58 -15.56 2.21 -3.12
CA ILE A 58 -14.12 1.91 -3.11
C ILE A 58 -13.83 0.68 -3.99
N LEU A 59 -14.55 -0.43 -3.79
CA LEU A 59 -14.35 -1.63 -4.60
C LEU A 59 -14.61 -1.37 -6.10
N ILE A 60 -15.64 -0.58 -6.41
CA ILE A 60 -15.93 -0.17 -7.79
C ILE A 60 -14.76 0.62 -8.38
N PHE A 61 -14.21 1.59 -7.66
CA PHE A 61 -13.06 2.37 -8.11
C PHE A 61 -11.83 1.49 -8.30
N LEU A 62 -11.51 0.58 -7.38
CA LEU A 62 -10.40 -0.35 -7.51
C LEU A 62 -10.51 -1.19 -8.80
N ILE A 63 -11.70 -1.70 -9.12
CA ILE A 63 -11.91 -2.47 -10.37
C ILE A 63 -11.78 -1.58 -11.61
N ILE A 64 -12.42 -0.40 -11.61
CA ILE A 64 -12.41 0.53 -12.74
C ILE A 64 -10.99 1.02 -13.04
N ILE A 65 -10.13 1.15 -12.02
CA ILE A 65 -8.76 1.66 -12.14
C ILE A 65 -7.75 0.54 -12.41
N GLY A 66 -7.96 -0.65 -11.83
CA GLY A 66 -7.10 -1.81 -12.04
C GLY A 66 -7.06 -2.28 -13.50
N ILE A 67 -8.16 -2.10 -14.25
CA ILE A 67 -8.21 -2.41 -15.69
C ILE A 67 -7.26 -1.50 -16.50
N PRO A 68 -7.38 -0.15 -16.46
CA PRO A 68 -6.41 0.77 -17.06
C PRO A 68 -4.98 0.57 -16.56
N LEU A 69 -4.77 0.27 -15.27
CA LEU A 69 -3.43 0.02 -14.75
C LEU A 69 -2.80 -1.20 -15.43
N THR A 70 -3.51 -2.32 -15.46
CA THR A 70 -3.05 -3.54 -16.14
C THR A 70 -2.79 -3.30 -17.62
N TYR A 71 -3.70 -2.57 -18.27
CA TYR A 71 -3.54 -2.16 -19.66
C TYR A 71 -2.28 -1.34 -19.90
N SER A 72 -1.97 -0.40 -19.01
CA SER A 72 -0.79 0.46 -19.12
C SER A 72 0.52 -0.34 -18.97
N VAL A 73 0.55 -1.38 -18.13
CA VAL A 73 1.69 -2.31 -18.02
C VAL A 73 1.92 -3.06 -19.33
N VAL A 74 0.85 -3.60 -19.93
CA VAL A 74 0.93 -4.27 -21.23
C VAL A 74 1.43 -3.30 -22.31
N LEU A 75 0.88 -2.09 -22.35
CA LEU A 75 1.26 -1.06 -23.31
C LEU A 75 2.75 -0.67 -23.16
N LEU A 76 3.21 -0.46 -21.93
CA LEU A 76 4.62 -0.16 -21.65
C LEU A 76 5.53 -1.31 -22.09
N THR A 77 5.15 -2.55 -21.77
CA THR A 77 5.92 -3.76 -22.13
C THR A 77 6.08 -3.89 -23.65
N ILE A 78 4.98 -3.72 -24.40
CA ILE A 78 5.01 -3.79 -25.87
C ILE A 78 5.88 -2.68 -26.46
N ASN A 79 5.75 -1.45 -25.96
CA ASN A 79 6.53 -0.31 -26.47
C ASN A 79 8.02 -0.44 -26.12
N LEU A 80 8.36 -0.92 -24.93
CA LEU A 80 9.74 -1.22 -24.55
C LEU A 80 10.34 -2.29 -25.46
N LYS A 81 9.63 -3.40 -25.70
CA LYS A 81 10.08 -4.45 -26.64
C LYS A 81 10.34 -3.89 -28.03
N LYS A 82 9.46 -3.03 -28.55
CA LYS A 82 9.65 -2.37 -29.86
C LYS A 82 10.90 -1.47 -29.89
N ILE A 83 11.23 -0.78 -28.80
CA ILE A 83 12.49 -0.01 -28.72
C ILE A 83 13.69 -0.93 -28.87
N PHE A 84 13.70 -2.07 -28.16
CA PHE A 84 14.84 -2.99 -28.20
C PHE A 84 14.96 -3.72 -29.55
N THR A 85 13.85 -4.12 -30.17
CA THR A 85 13.89 -4.89 -31.42
C THR A 85 14.07 -4.01 -32.66
N ILE A 86 13.30 -2.92 -32.77
CA ILE A 86 13.22 -2.12 -34.02
C ILE A 86 13.57 -0.64 -33.80
N ASN A 87 13.90 -0.23 -32.56
CA ASN A 87 14.23 1.14 -32.17
C ASN A 87 13.23 2.18 -32.71
N ARG A 88 11.96 1.81 -32.80
CA ARG A 88 10.86 2.65 -33.29
C ARG A 88 9.63 2.42 -32.42
N ILE A 89 8.99 3.51 -32.03
CA ILE A 89 7.71 3.51 -31.33
C ILE A 89 6.73 4.33 -32.16
N ASP A 90 5.58 3.77 -32.44
CA ASP A 90 4.50 4.45 -33.15
C ASP A 90 3.16 4.00 -32.57
N PRO A 91 2.76 4.55 -31.41
CA PRO A 91 1.56 4.12 -30.72
C PRO A 91 0.33 4.57 -31.51
N HIS A 92 -0.67 3.69 -31.59
CA HIS A 92 -1.95 4.03 -32.19
C HIS A 92 -2.60 5.23 -31.48
N ILE A 93 -3.38 6.04 -32.21
CA ILE A 93 -3.98 7.27 -31.69
C ILE A 93 -4.88 7.01 -30.46
N VAL A 94 -5.54 5.85 -30.41
CA VAL A 94 -6.37 5.44 -29.28
C VAL A 94 -5.57 5.41 -27.97
N HIS A 95 -4.37 4.82 -27.97
CA HIS A 95 -3.53 4.74 -26.77
C HIS A 95 -3.06 6.12 -26.32
N LYS A 96 -2.78 7.00 -27.27
CA LYS A 96 -2.34 8.38 -27.04
C LYS A 96 -3.43 9.18 -26.34
N ILE A 97 -4.65 9.15 -26.90
CA ILE A 97 -5.82 9.84 -26.35
C ILE A 97 -6.16 9.26 -24.97
N LEU A 98 -6.22 7.93 -24.85
CA LEU A 98 -6.54 7.27 -23.60
C LEU A 98 -5.55 7.63 -22.48
N ALA A 99 -4.24 7.64 -22.76
CA ALA A 99 -3.24 8.01 -21.75
C ALA A 99 -3.41 9.44 -21.26
N ILE A 100 -3.70 10.40 -22.15
CA ILE A 100 -3.94 11.80 -21.77
C ILE A 100 -5.19 11.91 -20.91
N ILE A 101 -6.29 11.28 -21.34
CA ILE A 101 -7.55 11.28 -20.57
C ILE A 101 -7.33 10.70 -19.18
N LEU A 102 -6.66 9.55 -19.07
CA LEU A 102 -6.38 8.90 -17.79
C LEU A 102 -5.54 9.79 -16.88
N ILE A 103 -4.48 10.42 -17.41
CA ILE A 103 -3.68 11.37 -16.62
C ILE A 103 -4.57 12.50 -16.08
N VAL A 104 -5.34 13.15 -16.94
CA VAL A 104 -6.17 14.30 -16.53
C VAL A 104 -7.22 13.89 -15.51
N VAL A 105 -7.97 12.81 -15.77
CA VAL A 105 -9.05 12.34 -14.91
C VAL A 105 -8.51 11.88 -13.55
N ILE A 106 -7.46 11.06 -13.52
CA ILE A 106 -6.91 10.54 -12.27
C ILE A 106 -6.30 11.65 -11.42
N ASN A 107 -5.59 12.61 -12.03
CA ASN A 107 -5.04 13.74 -11.27
C ASN A 107 -6.15 14.68 -10.77
N ALA A 108 -7.25 14.86 -11.52
CA ALA A 108 -8.40 15.61 -11.04
C ALA A 108 -9.11 14.90 -9.88
N LEU A 109 -9.30 13.59 -9.96
CA LEU A 109 -9.86 12.80 -8.85
C LEU A 109 -8.95 12.83 -7.63
N LEU A 110 -7.63 12.72 -7.82
CA LEU A 110 -6.66 12.85 -6.74
C LEU A 110 -6.76 14.22 -6.08
N PHE A 111 -6.86 15.28 -6.87
CA PHE A 111 -7.03 16.64 -6.35
C PHE A 111 -8.31 16.79 -5.54
N ILE A 112 -9.44 16.26 -6.03
CA ILE A 112 -10.73 16.28 -5.30
C ILE A 112 -10.61 15.49 -4.00
N MET A 113 -9.97 14.31 -4.02
CA MET A 113 -9.73 13.52 -2.80
C MET A 113 -8.89 14.30 -1.79
N LEU A 114 -7.81 14.94 -2.25
CA LEU A 114 -6.94 15.74 -1.39
C LEU A 114 -7.61 17.01 -0.87
N ASP A 115 -8.57 17.59 -1.58
CA ASP A 115 -9.34 18.74 -1.12
C ASP A 115 -10.39 18.34 -0.07
N LEU A 116 -11.09 17.22 -0.29
CA LEU A 116 -12.12 16.70 0.60
C LEU A 116 -11.56 16.09 1.90
N PHE A 117 -10.41 15.41 1.81
CA PHE A 117 -9.80 14.64 2.91
C PHE A 117 -8.40 15.18 3.29
N GLY A 118 -8.08 16.41 2.89
CA GLY A 118 -6.72 16.97 2.95
C GLY A 118 -6.13 17.15 4.34
N GLU A 119 -6.96 17.31 5.37
CA GLU A 119 -6.48 17.37 6.76
C GLU A 119 -5.82 16.05 7.19
N GLU A 120 -6.13 14.95 6.51
CA GLU A 120 -5.59 13.63 6.77
C GLU A 120 -4.31 13.35 5.95
N ALA A 121 -3.55 14.39 5.55
CA ALA A 121 -2.28 14.24 4.81
C ALA A 121 -1.28 13.26 5.49
N ALA A 122 -1.46 12.98 6.78
CA ALA A 122 -0.77 11.91 7.50
C ALA A 122 -0.93 10.53 6.85
N ILE A 123 -2.06 10.25 6.19
CA ILE A 123 -2.34 9.01 5.44
C ILE A 123 -1.29 8.79 4.35
N VAL A 124 -0.89 9.83 3.62
CA VAL A 124 0.14 9.70 2.58
C VAL A 124 1.48 9.32 3.21
N SER A 125 1.81 9.90 4.37
CA SER A 125 3.01 9.53 5.13
C SER A 125 2.95 8.08 5.63
N HIS A 126 1.81 7.64 6.17
CA HIS A 126 1.62 6.25 6.62
C HIS A 126 1.63 5.26 5.45
N LEU A 127 1.12 5.64 4.27
CA LEU A 127 1.26 4.85 3.06
C LEU A 127 2.74 4.63 2.77
N PHE A 128 3.55 5.69 2.73
CA PHE A 128 4.99 5.56 2.53
C PHE A 128 5.67 4.74 3.62
N GLU A 129 5.30 4.86 4.89
CA GLU A 129 5.82 4.01 5.98
C GLU A 129 5.49 2.53 5.77
N ASN A 130 4.28 2.20 5.32
CA ASN A 130 3.84 0.83 5.10
C ASN A 130 4.48 0.18 3.86
N ILE A 131 4.68 0.97 2.80
CA ILE A 131 5.22 0.46 1.53
C ILE A 131 6.72 0.73 1.35
N SER A 132 7.39 1.43 2.27
CA SER A 132 8.81 1.81 2.14
C SER A 132 9.71 0.61 1.89
N ILE A 133 9.43 -0.51 2.54
CA ILE A 133 10.15 -1.77 2.36
C ILE A 133 9.95 -2.37 0.96
N LEU A 134 8.74 -2.28 0.41
CA LEU A 134 8.43 -2.75 -0.94
C LEU A 134 9.08 -1.84 -2.00
N ILE A 135 9.03 -0.53 -1.80
CA ILE A 135 9.74 0.44 -2.65
C ILE A 135 11.25 0.18 -2.60
N PHE A 136 11.80 -0.10 -1.41
CA PHE A 136 13.22 -0.43 -1.27
C PHE A 136 13.60 -1.69 -2.05
N ILE A 137 12.87 -2.79 -1.87
CA ILE A 137 13.15 -4.06 -2.57
C ILE A 137 12.99 -3.88 -4.08
N GLY A 138 11.87 -3.32 -4.54
CA GLY A 138 11.60 -3.10 -5.96
C GLY A 138 12.59 -2.13 -6.60
N GLY A 139 12.97 -1.07 -5.88
CA GLY A 139 13.98 -0.09 -6.29
C GLY A 139 15.37 -0.71 -6.40
N ALA A 140 15.78 -1.52 -5.42
CA ALA A 140 17.06 -2.20 -5.42
C ALA A 140 17.18 -3.20 -6.58
N ILE A 141 16.13 -3.98 -6.85
CA ILE A 141 16.07 -4.88 -8.01
C ILE A 141 16.15 -4.08 -9.32
N SER A 142 15.40 -2.99 -9.42
CA SER A 142 15.39 -2.13 -10.60
C SER A 142 16.78 -1.54 -10.87
N ILE A 143 17.45 -1.04 -9.84
CA ILE A 143 18.83 -0.53 -9.92
C ILE A 143 19.78 -1.63 -10.39
N ALA A 144 19.69 -2.84 -9.83
CA ALA A 144 20.53 -3.96 -10.23
C ALA A 144 20.35 -4.33 -11.72
N ILE A 145 19.11 -4.36 -12.21
CA ILE A 145 18.80 -4.67 -13.62
C ILE A 145 19.38 -3.63 -14.57
N ILE A 146 19.34 -2.33 -14.22
CA ILE A 146 19.82 -1.25 -15.09
C ILE A 146 21.33 -0.98 -14.96
N ALA A 147 22.02 -1.61 -14.00
CA ALA A 147 23.43 -1.37 -13.71
C ALA A 147 24.34 -1.64 -14.93
N ASP A 148 24.17 -2.79 -15.59
CA ASP A 148 24.99 -3.19 -16.73
C ASP A 148 24.83 -2.26 -17.95
N PRO A 149 23.60 -1.93 -18.40
CA PRO A 149 23.38 -0.92 -19.45
C PRO A 149 24.01 0.44 -19.12
N ILE A 150 23.86 0.91 -17.88
CA ILE A 150 24.43 2.19 -17.44
C ILE A 150 25.96 2.15 -17.49
N LEU A 151 26.57 1.07 -16.98
CA LEU A 151 28.01 0.89 -17.01
C LEU A 151 28.55 0.84 -18.45
N ALA A 152 27.83 0.22 -19.39
CA ALA A 152 28.20 0.20 -20.80
C ALA A 152 28.21 1.61 -21.43
N ILE A 153 27.22 2.45 -21.11
CA ILE A 153 27.15 3.85 -21.56
C ILE A 153 28.30 4.67 -20.95
N ILE A 154 28.61 4.46 -19.68
CA ILE A 154 29.67 5.19 -18.99
C ILE A 154 31.04 4.79 -19.55
N LYS A 155 31.33 3.49 -19.71
CA LYS A 155 32.62 3.00 -20.24
C LYS A 155 32.96 3.58 -21.61
N THR A 156 31.96 3.81 -22.45
CA THR A 156 32.15 4.35 -23.80
C THR A 156 32.21 5.87 -23.88
N SER A 157 31.85 6.60 -22.81
CA SER A 157 31.69 8.06 -22.86
C SER A 157 32.01 8.79 -21.55
N ILE A 158 32.87 8.22 -20.69
CA ILE A 158 33.10 8.68 -19.31
C ILE A 158 33.49 10.16 -19.15
N ARG A 159 34.11 10.76 -20.17
CA ARG A 159 34.52 12.18 -20.18
C ARG A 159 33.45 13.14 -20.72
N GLN A 160 32.31 12.64 -21.17
CA GLN A 160 31.23 13.48 -21.67
C GLN A 160 30.32 13.94 -20.51
N PRO A 161 29.87 15.21 -20.50
CA PRO A 161 29.01 15.74 -19.45
C PRO A 161 27.71 14.95 -19.29
N LYS A 162 27.20 14.35 -20.37
CA LYS A 162 26.02 13.49 -20.34
C LYS A 162 26.24 12.21 -19.53
N SER A 163 27.40 11.57 -19.64
CA SER A 163 27.71 10.34 -18.91
C SER A 163 27.93 10.62 -17.42
N ILE A 164 28.55 11.76 -17.09
CA ILE A 164 28.68 12.23 -15.70
C ILE A 164 27.29 12.44 -15.10
N LEU A 165 26.39 13.15 -15.81
CA LEU A 165 25.02 13.37 -15.35
C LEU A 165 24.26 12.06 -15.12
N ILE A 166 24.36 11.09 -16.05
CA ILE A 166 23.71 9.78 -15.91
C ILE A 166 24.23 9.04 -14.68
N LEU A 167 25.56 9.02 -14.48
CA LEU A 167 26.17 8.37 -13.32
C LEU A 167 25.76 9.06 -12.01
N SER A 168 25.75 10.39 -11.97
CA SER A 168 25.28 11.15 -10.81
C SER A 168 23.82 10.82 -10.49
N CYS A 169 22.93 10.83 -11.49
CA CYS A 169 21.53 10.44 -11.29
C CYS A 169 21.40 9.00 -10.76
N TYR A 170 22.19 8.07 -11.29
CA TYR A 170 22.20 6.68 -10.84
C TYR A 170 22.65 6.56 -9.37
N ILE A 171 23.77 7.17 -9.00
CA ILE A 171 24.29 7.16 -7.62
C ILE A 171 23.30 7.83 -6.65
N ILE A 172 22.72 8.96 -7.04
CA ILE A 172 21.70 9.65 -6.23
C ILE A 172 20.47 8.77 -6.05
N SER A 173 19.99 8.13 -7.12
CA SER A 173 18.83 7.23 -7.03
C SER A 173 19.11 6.02 -6.14
N TYR A 174 20.33 5.48 -6.19
CA TYR A 174 20.77 4.41 -5.29
C TYR A 174 20.79 4.87 -3.83
N GLY A 175 21.44 6.01 -3.54
CA GLY A 175 21.47 6.57 -2.18
C GLY A 175 20.07 6.88 -1.65
N PHE A 176 19.20 7.43 -2.50
CA PHE A 176 17.81 7.72 -2.13
C PHE A 176 17.03 6.45 -1.81
N ILE A 177 17.03 5.43 -2.69
CA ILE A 177 16.32 4.17 -2.46
C ILE A 177 16.80 3.49 -1.17
N PHE A 178 18.11 3.44 -0.94
CA PHE A 178 18.67 2.88 0.29
C PHE A 178 18.36 3.70 1.55
N SER A 179 18.07 5.00 1.41
CA SER A 179 17.67 5.85 2.54
C SER A 179 16.19 5.71 2.92
N LEU A 180 15.33 5.21 2.01
CA LEU A 180 13.87 5.17 2.23
C LEU A 180 13.43 4.44 3.50
N PRO A 181 13.96 3.26 3.86
CA PRO A 181 13.57 2.57 5.10
C PRO A 181 13.95 3.35 6.38
N PHE A 182 14.95 4.24 6.29
CA PHE A 182 15.39 5.07 7.41
C PHE A 182 14.61 6.40 7.50
N LEU A 183 14.16 6.93 6.36
CA LEU A 183 13.31 8.12 6.30
C LEU A 183 11.86 7.80 6.67
N TYR A 184 11.36 6.65 6.21
CA TYR A 184 10.01 6.16 6.43
C TYR A 184 10.06 4.86 7.20
N VAL A 185 10.38 4.99 8.48
CA VAL A 185 10.42 3.86 9.42
C VAL A 185 9.02 3.23 9.46
N PRO A 186 8.89 1.92 9.19
CA PRO A 186 7.61 1.23 9.21
C PRO A 186 6.84 1.45 10.53
N ALA A 187 5.52 1.57 10.43
CA ALA A 187 4.65 1.87 11.57
C ALA A 187 4.72 0.81 12.70
N ASN A 188 5.18 -0.41 12.40
CA ASN A 188 5.38 -1.48 13.38
C ASN A 188 6.68 -1.34 14.20
N VAL A 189 7.51 -0.32 13.93
CA VAL A 189 8.69 0.00 14.72
C VAL A 189 8.32 1.08 15.74
N ILE A 190 8.42 0.74 17.02
CA ILE A 190 8.22 1.70 18.10
C ILE A 190 9.31 2.78 18.00
N LYS A 191 8.91 4.03 17.71
CA LYS A 191 9.78 5.20 17.75
C LYS A 191 9.89 5.69 19.20
N GLY A 192 11.12 5.73 19.74
CA GLY A 192 11.37 6.21 21.10
C GLY A 192 11.64 5.09 22.12
N PRO A 193 11.65 5.40 23.43
CA PRO A 193 11.85 4.40 24.47
C PRO A 193 10.71 3.37 24.42
N LEU A 194 11.04 2.10 24.65
CA LEU A 194 10.03 1.05 24.77
C LEU A 194 9.01 1.43 25.85
N PRO A 195 7.71 1.16 25.62
CA PRO A 195 6.72 1.33 26.67
C PRO A 195 7.08 0.44 27.87
N PRO A 196 6.57 0.74 29.07
CA PRO A 196 6.75 -0.13 30.23
C PRO A 196 6.28 -1.55 29.88
N LYS A 197 6.91 -2.56 30.51
CA LYS A 197 6.52 -3.95 30.32
C LYS A 197 5.00 -4.08 30.52
N PRO A 198 4.25 -4.65 29.57
CA PRO A 198 2.82 -4.79 29.72
C PRO A 198 2.50 -5.61 30.97
N GLY A 199 1.43 -5.21 31.66
CA GLY A 199 0.91 -6.00 32.78
C GLY A 199 0.40 -7.36 32.29
N ILE A 200 0.40 -8.35 33.18
CA ILE A 200 -0.11 -9.69 32.89
C ILE A 200 -1.60 -9.73 33.26
N VAL A 201 -2.45 -10.08 32.31
CA VAL A 201 -3.89 -10.30 32.52
C VAL A 201 -4.16 -11.80 32.46
N ALA A 202 -4.76 -12.35 33.52
CA ALA A 202 -5.04 -13.78 33.62
C ALA A 202 -6.26 -14.17 32.76
N HIS A 203 -6.10 -15.14 31.86
CA HIS A 203 -7.15 -15.55 30.92
C HIS A 203 -8.20 -16.46 31.59
N ARG A 204 -9.43 -15.94 31.74
CA ARG A 204 -10.54 -16.53 32.52
C ARG A 204 -10.26 -16.66 34.01
N GLY A 205 -9.57 -15.68 34.57
CA GLY A 205 -8.82 -15.84 35.83
C GLY A 205 -7.55 -16.65 35.60
N GLU A 206 -6.92 -17.18 36.64
CA GLU A 206 -5.77 -18.08 36.47
C GLU A 206 -6.24 -19.52 36.23
N SER A 207 -6.80 -19.73 35.04
CA SER A 207 -7.49 -20.96 34.61
C SER A 207 -6.59 -22.21 34.53
N HIS A 208 -5.27 -22.03 34.60
CA HIS A 208 -4.32 -23.14 34.71
C HIS A 208 -4.22 -23.71 36.11
N LEU A 209 -4.53 -22.93 37.15
CA LEU A 209 -4.36 -23.31 38.55
C LEU A 209 -5.70 -23.47 39.29
N ALA A 210 -6.77 -22.87 38.78
CA ALA A 210 -8.12 -22.97 39.33
C ALA A 210 -9.16 -23.07 38.20
N PRO A 211 -10.40 -23.55 38.48
CA PRO A 211 -11.43 -23.66 37.47
C PRO A 211 -11.73 -22.32 36.79
N GLU A 212 -11.69 -22.28 35.46
CA GLU A 212 -11.89 -21.05 34.68
C GLU A 212 -13.20 -20.34 35.01
N ASN A 213 -13.22 -19.01 34.87
CA ASN A 213 -14.43 -18.18 35.07
C ASN A 213 -15.06 -18.30 36.47
N THR A 214 -14.24 -18.59 37.49
CA THR A 214 -14.66 -18.61 38.91
C THR A 214 -13.96 -17.53 39.72
N ILE A 215 -14.55 -17.19 40.87
CA ILE A 215 -13.90 -16.27 41.83
C ILE A 215 -12.56 -16.84 42.30
N GLU A 216 -12.46 -18.15 42.49
CA GLU A 216 -11.22 -18.83 42.88
C GLU A 216 -10.10 -18.60 41.86
N ALA A 217 -10.39 -18.70 40.57
CA ALA A 217 -9.40 -18.38 39.53
C ALA A 217 -8.98 -16.90 39.54
N VAL A 218 -9.87 -15.99 39.92
CA VAL A 218 -9.53 -14.57 40.08
C VAL A 218 -8.64 -14.36 41.31
N GLU A 219 -8.94 -15.01 42.43
CA GLU A 219 -8.13 -14.94 43.65
C GLU A 219 -6.70 -15.44 43.39
N VAL A 220 -6.55 -16.57 42.68
CA VAL A 220 -5.23 -17.06 42.27
C VAL A 220 -4.52 -16.07 41.35
N ALA A 221 -5.22 -15.44 40.40
CA ALA A 221 -4.61 -14.42 39.55
C ALA A 221 -4.08 -13.22 40.37
N VAL A 222 -4.80 -12.80 41.40
CA VAL A 222 -4.38 -11.73 42.32
C VAL A 222 -3.14 -12.15 43.11
N ASP A 223 -3.12 -13.38 43.65
CA ASP A 223 -1.99 -13.90 44.42
C ASP A 223 -0.70 -13.99 43.58
N TYR A 224 -0.83 -14.23 42.27
CA TYR A 224 0.29 -14.26 41.32
C TYR A 224 0.65 -12.89 40.75
N GLY A 225 0.01 -11.81 41.22
CA GLY A 225 0.35 -10.43 40.86
C GLY A 225 -0.08 -10.03 39.44
N CYS A 226 -1.11 -10.68 38.88
CA CYS A 226 -1.72 -10.23 37.64
C CYS A 226 -2.36 -8.84 37.84
N VAL A 227 -2.26 -7.97 36.84
CA VAL A 227 -2.84 -6.61 36.89
C VAL A 227 -4.36 -6.62 36.67
N GLY A 228 -4.89 -7.76 36.25
CA GLY A 228 -6.30 -7.99 36.02
C GLY A 228 -6.53 -9.41 35.53
N TRP A 229 -7.78 -9.71 35.18
CA TRP A 229 -8.17 -10.95 34.53
C TRP A 229 -9.16 -10.66 33.40
N GLU A 230 -9.22 -11.55 32.43
CA GLU A 230 -10.23 -11.61 31.40
C GLU A 230 -11.29 -12.66 31.82
N SER A 231 -12.53 -12.51 31.38
CA SER A 231 -13.60 -13.46 31.67
C SER A 231 -14.67 -13.44 30.58
N ASP A 232 -15.27 -14.60 30.34
CA ASP A 232 -16.32 -14.77 29.33
C ASP A 232 -17.71 -14.63 29.94
N VAL A 233 -18.56 -13.78 29.36
CA VAL A 233 -19.93 -13.57 29.83
C VAL A 233 -20.94 -14.23 28.90
N ARG A 234 -21.91 -14.93 29.49
CA ARG A 234 -23.11 -15.46 28.83
C ARG A 234 -24.36 -14.92 29.51
N ILE A 235 -25.49 -15.00 28.82
CA ILE A 235 -26.80 -14.57 29.32
C ILE A 235 -27.67 -15.81 29.50
N SER A 236 -28.23 -15.98 30.70
CA SER A 236 -29.16 -17.07 31.02
C SER A 236 -30.52 -16.87 30.35
N PHE A 237 -31.38 -17.89 30.39
CA PHE A 237 -32.73 -17.82 29.81
C PHE A 237 -33.60 -16.71 30.42
N ASP A 238 -33.42 -16.42 31.71
CA ASP A 238 -34.07 -15.33 32.44
C ASP A 238 -33.34 -13.97 32.30
N GLY A 239 -32.33 -13.87 31.45
CA GLY A 239 -31.66 -12.62 31.10
C GLY A 239 -30.54 -12.19 32.06
N VAL A 240 -30.14 -13.06 32.99
CA VAL A 240 -29.08 -12.78 33.98
C VAL A 240 -27.70 -13.11 33.39
N PRO A 241 -26.74 -12.17 33.40
CA PRO A 241 -25.39 -12.46 32.96
C PRO A 241 -24.64 -13.35 33.97
N PHE A 242 -23.88 -14.33 33.47
CA PHE A 242 -23.04 -15.22 34.26
C PHE A 242 -21.74 -15.54 33.51
N LEU A 243 -20.73 -16.02 34.25
CA LEU A 243 -19.41 -16.31 33.68
C LEU A 243 -19.36 -17.73 33.11
N MET A 244 -19.15 -17.86 31.81
CA MET A 244 -19.05 -19.14 31.11
C MET A 244 -18.52 -18.92 29.69
N HIS A 245 -17.51 -19.69 29.29
CA HIS A 245 -17.01 -19.61 27.91
C HIS A 245 -17.94 -20.34 26.92
N ASP A 246 -18.27 -21.58 27.25
CA ASP A 246 -18.93 -22.51 26.32
C ASP A 246 -20.42 -22.19 26.17
N SER A 247 -21.04 -22.67 25.08
CA SER A 247 -22.50 -22.61 24.91
C SER A 247 -23.25 -23.71 25.67
N THR A 248 -22.53 -24.66 26.26
CA THR A 248 -23.07 -25.79 27.04
C THR A 248 -22.37 -25.89 28.38
N LEU A 249 -23.01 -26.54 29.36
CA LEU A 249 -22.47 -26.67 30.72
C LEU A 249 -21.53 -27.89 30.91
N LYS A 250 -21.41 -28.74 29.89
CA LYS A 250 -20.82 -30.09 30.01
C LYS A 250 -19.34 -30.13 30.39
N ARG A 251 -18.53 -29.16 29.95
CA ARG A 251 -17.07 -29.21 30.07
C ARG A 251 -16.57 -28.81 31.46
N THR A 252 -17.16 -27.77 32.03
CA THR A 252 -16.65 -27.09 33.25
C THR A 252 -17.59 -27.20 34.43
N THR A 253 -18.70 -27.94 34.28
CA THR A 253 -19.66 -28.19 35.37
C THR A 253 -19.98 -29.67 35.45
N ASN A 254 -20.80 -30.04 36.44
CA ASN A 254 -21.32 -31.39 36.63
C ASN A 254 -22.72 -31.60 36.01
N VAL A 255 -23.17 -30.70 35.13
CA VAL A 255 -24.47 -30.77 34.45
C VAL A 255 -24.32 -31.49 33.10
N GLU A 256 -25.13 -32.52 32.87
CA GLU A 256 -25.19 -33.31 31.62
C GLU A 256 -26.08 -32.70 30.54
#